data_AF-A0A2U1VUE3-F1
#
_entry.id   AF-A0A2U1VUE3-F1
#
_cell.length_a   1.000
_cell.length_b   1.000
_cell.length_c   1.000
_cell.angle_alpha   90.00
_cell.angle_beta   90.00
_cell.angle_gamma   90.00
#
_symmetry.space_group_name_H-M   'P 1'
#
loop_
_entity.id
_entity.type
_entity.pdbx_description
1 polymer ?
#
loop_
_entity_poly.entity_id
_entity_poly.type
_entity_poly.pdbx_seq_one_letter_code
_entity_poly.pdbx_strand_id
1 'polypeptide(L)' 'MSAPVVRLPVRRRLHIARPLTTHETVAGIVSDLEALPQQPDPADVRAIADRLNTLADRLEGATA' A
#
# COMPACT_ATOMS: atom_id res chain seq x y z
N MET A 1 21.24 -4.47 -41.93
CA MET A 1 20.51 -5.12 -40.81
C MET A 1 19.84 -4.00 -40.01
N SER A 2 18.52 -3.82 -40.14
CA SER A 2 17.80 -2.70 -39.51
C SER A 2 17.16 -3.13 -38.20
N ALA A 3 17.52 -2.47 -37.10
CA ALA A 3 16.90 -2.70 -35.80
C ALA A 3 15.46 -2.14 -35.76
N PRO A 4 14.49 -2.82 -35.13
CA PRO A 4 13.13 -2.32 -35.01
C PRO A 4 13.08 -1.12 -34.06
N VAL A 5 12.67 0.05 -34.58
CA VAL A 5 12.42 1.26 -33.79
C VAL A 5 11.03 1.15 -33.17
N VAL A 6 10.97 0.93 -31.85
CA VAL A 6 9.72 0.91 -31.10
C VAL A 6 9.24 2.34 -30.87
N ARG A 7 8.15 2.74 -31.55
CA ARG A 7 7.49 4.03 -31.32
C ARG A 7 6.48 3.88 -30.19
N LEU A 8 6.84 4.36 -28.99
CA LEU A 8 5.94 4.43 -27.85
C LEU A 8 4.98 5.63 -28.03
N PRO A 9 3.65 5.45 -27.85
CA PRO A 9 2.70 6.55 -27.93
C PRO A 9 3.00 7.58 -26.83
N VAL A 10 3.18 8.82 -27.27
CA VAL A 10 3.56 9.98 -26.45
C VAL A 10 2.41 10.30 -25.48
N ARG A 11 2.73 10.29 -24.17
CA ARG A 11 1.93 10.77 -23.03
C ARG A 11 0.80 9.88 -22.50
N ARG A 12 1.13 8.71 -21.95
CA ARG A 12 0.44 8.26 -20.72
C ARG A 12 1.18 8.91 -19.55
N ARG A 13 0.57 9.93 -18.92
CA ARG A 13 1.06 10.45 -17.64
C ARG A 13 0.95 9.29 -16.65
N LEU A 14 2.10 8.74 -16.25
CA LEU A 14 2.15 7.79 -15.14
C LEU A 14 1.71 8.57 -13.91
N HIS A 15 0.47 8.35 -13.46
CA HIS A 15 0.01 8.91 -12.20
C HIS A 15 0.67 8.06 -11.12
N ILE A 16 1.90 8.45 -10.75
CA ILE A 16 2.62 7.80 -9.65
C ILE A 16 1.79 8.12 -8.41
N ALA A 17 1.05 7.12 -7.91
CA ALA A 17 0.31 7.27 -6.67
C ALA A 17 1.30 7.72 -5.60
N ARG A 18 1.04 8.87 -4.98
CA ARG A 18 1.91 9.36 -3.92
C ARG A 18 1.94 8.31 -2.81
N PRO A 19 3.12 8.02 -2.22
CA PRO A 19 3.17 7.15 -1.07
C PRO A 19 2.29 7.75 0.05
N LEU A 20 1.49 6.89 0.69
CA LEU A 20 0.68 7.29 1.83
C LEU A 20 1.59 7.70 2.99
N THR A 21 1.20 8.75 3.69
CA THR A 21 1.84 9.15 4.94
C THR A 21 1.58 8.12 6.04
N THR A 22 2.40 8.12 7.10
CA THR A 22 2.17 7.29 8.30
C THR A 22 0.77 7.51 8.87
N HIS A 23 0.33 8.77 8.97
CA HIS A 23 -0.99 9.11 9.46
C HIS A 23 -2.11 8.55 8.58
N GLU A 24 -2.04 8.72 7.25
CA GLU A 24 -3.01 8.14 6.32
C GLU A 24 -3.04 6.61 6.39
N THR A 25 -1.89 5.98 6.62
CA THR A 25 -1.79 4.52 6.75
C THR A 25 -2.46 4.02 8.03
N VAL A 26 -2.20 4.66 9.18
CA VAL A 26 -2.84 4.33 10.46
C VAL A 26 -4.35 4.54 10.36
N ALA A 27 -4.80 5.67 9.81
CA ALA A 27 -6.21 5.97 9.64
C ALA A 27 -6.92 4.90 8.78
N GLY A 28 -6.27 4.45 7.70
CA GLY A 28 -6.81 3.36 6.87
C GLY A 28 -6.95 2.04 7.63
N ILE A 29 -5.93 1.67 8.42
CA ILE A 29 -5.97 0.44 9.25
C ILE A 29 -7.09 0.50 10.30
N VAL A 30 -7.27 1.65 10.96
CA VAL A 30 -8.37 1.84 11.93
C VAL A 30 -9.72 1.71 11.25
N SER A 31 -9.89 2.32 10.08
CA SER A 31 -11.13 2.18 9.30
C SER A 31 -11.40 0.73 8.89
N ASP A 32 -10.36 -0.04 8.54
CA ASP A 32 -10.49 -1.45 8.19
C ASP A 32 -10.93 -2.29 9.41
N LEU A 33 -10.42 -1.98 10.60
CA LEU A 33 -10.85 -2.61 11.86
C LEU A 33 -12.30 -2.28 12.21
N GLU A 34 -12.72 -1.02 12.04
CA GLU A 34 -14.09 -0.59 12.30
C GLU A 34 -15.10 -1.21 11.32
N ALA A 35 -14.66 -1.51 10.09
CA ALA A 35 -15.48 -2.16 9.08
C ALA A 35 -15.60 -3.69 9.25
N LEU A 36 -14.86 -4.30 10.18
CA LEU A 36 -14.94 -5.74 10.40
C LEU A 36 -16.35 -6.13 10.89
N PRO A 37 -16.93 -7.22 10.35
CA PRO A 37 -18.19 -7.72 10.84
C PRO A 37 -18.03 -8.29 12.25
N GLN A 38 -19.15 -8.48 12.95
CA GLN A 38 -19.17 -8.97 14.33
C GLN A 38 -18.50 -10.35 14.50
N GLN A 39 -18.44 -11.14 13.42
CA GLN A 39 -17.67 -12.38 13.31
C GLN A 39 -16.72 -12.26 12.11
N PRO A 40 -15.54 -11.66 12.29
CA PRO A 40 -14.59 -11.49 11.19
C PRO A 40 -13.93 -12.81 10.81
N ASP A 41 -13.63 -12.98 9.52
CA ASP A 41 -12.79 -14.09 9.09
C ASP A 41 -11.40 -13.92 9.70
N PRO A 42 -10.80 -14.96 10.32
CA PRO A 42 -9.43 -14.92 10.78
C PRO A 42 -8.42 -14.43 9.72
N ALA A 43 -8.69 -14.65 8.43
CA ALA A 43 -7.87 -14.14 7.33
C ALA A 43 -7.88 -12.60 7.26
N ASP A 44 -9.04 -11.96 7.43
CA ASP A 44 -9.17 -10.50 7.39
C ASP A 44 -8.42 -9.86 8.57
N VAL A 45 -8.56 -10.45 9.76
CA VAL A 45 -7.84 -9.99 10.96
C VAL A 45 -6.33 -10.11 10.77
N ARG A 46 -5.85 -11.22 10.19
CA ARG A 46 -4.42 -11.40 9.87
C ARG A 46 -3.92 -10.37 8.86
N ALA A 47 -4.66 -10.10 7.80
CA ALA A 47 -4.27 -9.12 6.81
C ALA A 47 -4.10 -7.71 7.40
N ILE A 48 -4.98 -7.33 8.33
CA ILE A 48 -4.86 -6.06 9.06
C ILE A 48 -3.63 -6.07 9.98
N ALA A 49 -3.40 -7.18 10.71
CA ALA A 49 -2.23 -7.32 11.57
C ALA A 49 -0.91 -7.23 10.79
N ASP A 50 -0.82 -7.86 9.61
CA ASP A 50 0.36 -7.80 8.75
C ASP A 50 0.65 -6.37 8.27
N ARG A 51 -0.39 -5.58 8.00
CA ARG A 51 -0.25 -4.16 7.65
C ARG A 51 0.27 -3.33 8.82
N LEU A 52 -0.17 -3.61 10.04
CA LEU A 52 0.35 -2.97 11.26
C LEU A 52 1.83 -3.32 11.48
N ASN A 53 2.20 -4.60 11.36
CA ASN A 53 3.60 -5.04 11.49
C ASN A 53 4.49 -4.36 10.45
N THR A 54 4.05 -4.33 9.18
CA THR A 54 4.78 -3.64 8.11
C THR A 54 4.96 -2.15 8.42
N LEU A 55 3.97 -1.50 9.04
CA LEU A 55 4.09 -0.11 9.46
C LEU A 55 5.09 0.06 10.61
N ALA A 56 5.05 -0.83 11.60
CA ALA A 56 5.99 -0.83 12.71
C ALA A 56 7.43 -0.99 12.22
N ASP A 57 7.71 -1.98 11.38
CA ASP A 57 9.04 -2.22 10.79
C ASP A 57 9.57 -1.00 10.05
N ARG A 58 8.71 -0.30 9.30
CA ARG A 58 9.08 0.93 8.60
C ARG A 58 9.43 2.07 9.55
N LEU A 59 8.69 2.20 10.65
CA LEU A 59 8.94 3.24 11.64
C LEU A 59 10.22 2.97 12.41
N GLU A 60 10.47 1.71 12.79
CA GLU A 60 11.73 1.29 13.41
C GLU A 60 12.92 1.54 12.48
N GLY A 61 12.80 1.16 11.22
CA GLY A 61 13.84 1.40 10.20
C GLY A 61 14.04 2.87 9.83
N ALA A 62 13.05 3.74 10.07
CA ALA A 62 13.18 5.19 9.89
C ALA A 62 13.82 5.89 11.10
N THR A 63 13.83 5.24 12.26
CA THR A 63 14.49 5.73 13.50
C THR A 63 15.95 5.28 13.67
N ALA A 64 16.44 4.38 12.80
CA ALA A 64 17.83 3.92 12.75
C ALA A 64 18.68 4.77 11.79
#